data_AF-A0A3M2I075-F1
#
_entry.id   AF-A0A3M2I075-F1
#
_cell.length_a   1.000
_cell.length_b   1.000
_cell.length_c   1.000
_cell.angle_alpha   90.00
_cell.angle_beta   90.00
_cell.angle_gamma   90.00
#
_symmetry.space_group_name_H-M   'P 1'
#
loop_
_entity.id
_entity.type
_entity.pdbx_description
1 polymer ?
#
loop_
_entity_poly.entity_id
_entity_poly.type
_entity_poly.pdbx_seq_one_letter_code
_entity_poly.pdbx_strand_id
1 'polypeptide(L)'
;MKLAWILWFASILPPQAGDSLCLSATLYLEARNQPARGQQAVAEVALRREDSGLWGDTMCQVVTARKQFAPTLVSPQTRLSNTQAWAQAVTIALDAERNWALPLGQRREIVPGASHFLAHDIARPSWRNAYQVATIGDHTFLKVQALRNKRG
;
A
#
# COMPACT_ATOMS: atom_id res chain seq x y z
N MET A 1 -18.64 -2.44 -1.99
CA MET A 1 -18.95 -1.49 -0.88
C MET A 1 -18.42 -0.10 -1.22
N LYS A 2 -18.97 1.00 -0.66
CA LYS A 2 -18.37 2.34 -0.89
C LYS A 2 -17.12 2.52 -0.02
N LEU A 3 -16.13 3.26 -0.51
CA LEU A 3 -14.90 3.56 0.22
C LEU A 3 -15.17 4.21 1.58
N ALA A 4 -16.09 5.18 1.66
CA ALA A 4 -16.45 5.83 2.92
C ALA A 4 -16.95 4.82 3.98
N TRP A 5 -17.73 3.82 3.58
CA TRP A 5 -18.17 2.76 4.49
C TRP A 5 -17.00 1.90 4.95
N ILE A 6 -16.11 1.53 4.03
CA ILE A 6 -14.93 0.72 4.35
C ILE A 6 -14.04 1.43 5.39
N LEU A 7 -13.74 2.72 5.17
CA LEU A 7 -12.90 3.50 6.09
C LEU A 7 -13.60 3.73 7.43
N TRP A 8 -14.92 3.95 7.43
CA TRP A 8 -15.68 4.03 8.67
C TRP A 8 -15.65 2.71 9.43
N PHE A 9 -15.88 1.57 8.77
CA PHE A 9 -15.76 0.24 9.39
C PHE A 9 -14.34 0.01 9.95
N ALA A 10 -13.29 0.40 9.23
CA ALA A 10 -11.93 0.28 9.71
C ALA A 10 -11.69 1.03 11.03
N SER A 11 -12.34 2.20 11.22
CA SER A 11 -12.21 3.01 12.44
C SER A 11 -12.88 2.43 13.68
N ILE A 12 -13.83 1.49 13.53
CA ILE A 12 -14.54 0.85 14.64
C ILE A 12 -14.03 -0.57 14.94
N LEU A 13 -13.23 -1.15 14.04
CA LEU A 13 -12.64 -2.46 14.22
C LEU A 13 -11.44 -2.42 15.18
N PRO A 14 -11.05 -3.56 15.77
CA PRO A 14 -9.77 -3.68 16.45
C PRO A 14 -8.62 -3.19 15.55
N PRO A 15 -7.55 -2.57 16.09
CA PRO A 15 -6.52 -1.91 15.29
C PRO A 15 -5.95 -2.77 14.17
N GLN A 16 -5.62 -4.03 14.46
CA GLN A 16 -5.06 -4.94 13.45
C GLN A 16 -6.04 -5.20 12.31
N ALA A 17 -7.32 -5.44 12.61
CA ALA A 17 -8.34 -5.70 11.60
C ALA A 17 -8.68 -4.43 10.80
N GLY A 18 -8.67 -3.26 11.44
CA GLY A 18 -8.84 -1.97 10.77
C GLY A 18 -7.69 -1.68 9.80
N ASP A 19 -6.45 -1.89 10.23
CA ASP A 19 -5.25 -1.70 9.42
C ASP A 19 -5.22 -2.65 8.21
N SER A 20 -5.54 -3.94 8.39
CA SER A 20 -5.68 -4.89 7.28
C SER A 20 -6.76 -4.46 6.28
N LEU A 21 -7.88 -3.90 6.77
CA LEU A 21 -8.95 -3.41 5.91
C LEU A 21 -8.52 -2.17 5.10
N CYS A 22 -7.80 -1.25 5.73
CA CYS A 22 -7.21 -0.07 5.08
C CYS A 22 -6.17 -0.47 4.01
N LEU A 23 -5.29 -1.43 4.32
CA LEU A 23 -4.32 -1.95 3.35
C LEU A 23 -5.04 -2.62 2.17
N SER A 24 -6.03 -3.48 2.45
CA SER A 24 -6.81 -4.17 1.41
C SER A 24 -7.52 -3.20 0.46
N ALA A 25 -8.16 -2.15 1.00
CA ALA A 25 -8.79 -1.11 0.19
C ALA A 25 -7.79 -0.34 -0.67
N THR A 26 -6.60 -0.10 -0.13
CA THR A 26 -5.50 0.56 -0.84
C THR A 26 -5.02 -0.31 -1.99
N LEU A 27 -4.73 -1.60 -1.76
CA LEU A 27 -4.29 -2.51 -2.82
C LEU A 27 -5.34 -2.66 -3.92
N TYR A 28 -6.62 -2.71 -3.57
CA TYR A 28 -7.70 -2.75 -4.56
C TYR A 28 -7.74 -1.49 -5.44
N LEU A 29 -7.51 -0.32 -4.86
CA LEU A 29 -7.57 0.94 -5.60
C LEU A 29 -6.29 1.20 -6.40
N GLU A 30 -5.13 0.83 -5.85
CA GLU A 30 -3.81 1.10 -6.43
C GLU A 30 -3.37 0.04 -7.44
N ALA A 31 -3.73 -1.23 -7.23
CA ALA A 31 -3.03 -2.33 -7.89
C ALA A 31 -3.91 -3.52 -8.30
N ARG A 32 -5.24 -3.38 -8.32
CA ARG A 32 -6.13 -4.50 -8.70
C ARG A 32 -5.93 -5.03 -10.13
N ASN A 33 -5.37 -4.22 -11.03
CA ASN A 33 -5.02 -4.60 -12.40
C ASN A 33 -3.60 -5.19 -12.51
N GLN A 34 -2.83 -5.22 -11.42
CA GLN A 34 -1.47 -5.73 -11.39
C GLN A 34 -1.44 -7.25 -11.16
N PRO A 35 -0.38 -7.95 -11.62
CA PRO A 35 -0.10 -9.29 -11.16
C PRO A 35 0.05 -9.32 -9.63
N ALA A 36 -0.14 -10.49 -9.00
CA ALA A 36 -0.04 -10.63 -7.54
C ALA A 36 1.27 -10.07 -6.97
N ARG A 37 2.39 -10.28 -7.67
CA ARG A 37 3.70 -9.72 -7.31
C ARG A 37 3.72 -8.18 -7.27
N GLY A 38 2.97 -7.51 -8.15
CA GLY A 38 2.84 -6.05 -8.16
C GLY A 38 2.01 -5.53 -6.99
N GLN A 39 0.93 -6.23 -6.63
CA GLN A 39 0.13 -5.92 -5.43
C GLN A 39 0.96 -6.09 -4.14
N GLN A 40 1.75 -7.17 -4.05
CA GLN A 40 2.70 -7.39 -2.96
C GLN A 40 3.73 -6.26 -2.85
N ALA A 41 4.24 -5.78 -3.99
CA ALA A 41 5.20 -4.67 -4.01
C ALA A 41 4.58 -3.34 -3.54
N VAL A 42 3.31 -3.06 -3.85
CA VAL A 42 2.59 -1.90 -3.30
C VAL A 42 2.37 -2.05 -1.80
N ALA A 43 1.99 -3.25 -1.34
CA ALA A 43 1.83 -3.53 0.08
C ALA A 43 3.14 -3.31 0.86
N GLU A 44 4.24 -3.80 0.31
CA GLU A 44 5.58 -3.61 0.88
C GLU A 44 5.96 -2.12 0.99
N VAL A 45 5.63 -1.29 0.00
CA VAL A 45 5.84 0.17 0.11
C VAL A 45 4.99 0.75 1.25
N ALA A 46 3.71 0.39 1.34
CA ALA A 46 2.84 0.88 2.42
C ALA A 46 3.34 0.48 3.81
N LEU A 47 3.72 -0.78 4.01
CA LEU A 47 4.25 -1.32 5.26
C LEU A 47 5.60 -0.69 5.64
N ARG A 48 6.49 -0.48 4.66
CA ARG A 48 7.75 0.24 4.88
C ARG A 48 7.52 1.70 5.27
N ARG A 49 6.49 2.35 4.73
CA ARG A 49 6.09 3.71 5.10
C ARG A 49 5.53 3.75 6.52
N GLU A 50 4.77 2.74 6.92
CA GLU A 50 4.28 2.56 8.30
C GLU A 50 5.43 2.40 9.30
N ASP A 51 6.39 1.51 9.02
CA ASP A 51 7.60 1.32 9.84
C ASP A 51 8.41 2.62 10.01
N SER A 52 8.35 3.52 9.01
CA SER A 52 9.05 4.81 9.06
C SER A 52 8.37 5.85 9.94
N GLY A 53 7.06 5.72 10.19
CA GLY A 53 6.25 6.70 10.92
C GLY A 53 6.25 8.11 10.31
N LEU A 54 6.64 8.28 9.03
CA LEU A 54 6.67 9.59 8.38
C LEU A 54 5.27 10.05 7.94
N TRP A 55 4.37 9.10 7.67
CA TRP A 55 3.00 9.37 7.19
C TRP A 55 1.92 8.93 8.17
N GLY A 56 2.31 8.53 9.37
CA GLY A 56 1.44 7.93 10.37
C GLY A 56 2.07 6.70 11.00
N ASP A 57 1.64 6.39 12.21
CA ASP A 57 2.14 5.27 13.00
C ASP A 57 1.26 4.01 12.84
N THR A 58 0.12 4.13 12.15
CA THR A 58 -0.76 3.01 11.78
C THR A 58 -0.98 2.94 10.27
N MET A 59 -1.32 1.76 9.76
CA MET A 59 -1.54 1.56 8.33
C MET A 59 -2.67 2.45 7.80
N CYS A 60 -3.79 2.56 8.52
CA CYS A 60 -4.86 3.48 8.13
C CYS A 60 -4.39 4.94 8.02
N GLN A 61 -3.54 5.42 8.92
CA GLN A 61 -2.98 6.78 8.82
C GLN A 61 -2.09 6.94 7.59
N VAL A 62 -1.24 5.95 7.31
CA VAL A 62 -0.33 5.96 6.14
C VAL A 62 -1.11 6.02 4.83
N VAL A 63 -2.13 5.17 4.64
CA VAL A 63 -2.87 5.10 3.37
C VAL A 63 -3.89 6.22 3.22
N THR A 64 -4.28 6.87 4.32
CA THR A 64 -5.13 8.07 4.31
C THR A 64 -4.35 9.37 4.47
N ALA A 65 -3.02 9.31 4.45
CA ALA A 65 -2.19 10.49 4.40
C ALA A 65 -2.41 11.26 3.09
N ARG A 66 -2.46 12.59 3.20
CA ARG A 66 -2.83 13.49 2.09
C ARG A 66 -2.02 13.21 0.83
N LYS A 67 -2.72 12.81 -0.25
CA LYS A 67 -2.16 12.57 -1.60
C LYS A 67 -1.05 11.51 -1.63
N GLN A 68 -1.01 10.58 -0.66
CA GLN A 68 -0.02 9.51 -0.65
C GLN A 68 -0.50 8.25 -1.36
N PHE A 69 -1.80 7.96 -1.23
CA PHE A 69 -2.45 6.81 -1.85
C PHE A 69 -3.88 7.16 -2.32
N ALA A 70 -4.41 6.32 -3.19
CA ALA A 70 -5.71 6.40 -3.83
C ALA A 70 -6.89 6.64 -2.88
N PRO A 71 -6.94 6.10 -1.63
CA PRO A 71 -8.03 6.41 -0.70
C PRO A 71 -8.27 7.91 -0.46
N THR A 72 -7.26 8.76 -0.66
CA THR A 72 -7.38 10.23 -0.54
C THR A 72 -7.47 10.97 -1.87
N LEU A 73 -7.35 10.25 -2.99
CA LEU A 73 -7.38 10.80 -4.34
C LEU A 73 -8.70 10.53 -5.06
N VAL A 74 -9.40 9.46 -4.70
CA VAL A 74 -10.71 9.10 -5.27
C VAL A 74 -11.85 9.64 -4.42
N SER A 75 -13.04 9.73 -5.02
CA SER A 75 -14.26 10.10 -4.29
C SER A 75 -14.53 9.13 -3.12
N PRO A 76 -14.96 9.60 -1.93
CA PRO A 76 -15.43 8.72 -0.85
C PRO A 76 -16.61 7.82 -1.25
N GLN A 77 -17.34 8.19 -2.31
CA GLN A 77 -18.46 7.43 -2.87
C GLN A 77 -17.99 6.34 -3.85
N THR A 78 -16.70 6.26 -4.16
CA THR A 78 -16.10 5.21 -5.01
C THR A 78 -16.53 3.83 -4.52
N ARG A 79 -17.10 3.03 -5.44
CA ARG A 79 -17.56 1.67 -5.14
C ARG A 79 -16.49 0.65 -5.53
N LEU A 80 -16.09 -0.17 -4.56
CA LEU A 80 -15.28 -1.36 -4.78
C LEU A 80 -16.26 -2.52 -5.07
N SER A 81 -16.53 -2.78 -6.35
CA SER A 81 -17.57 -3.70 -6.83
C SER A 81 -17.04 -5.02 -7.40
N ASN A 82 -15.77 -5.10 -7.81
CA ASN A 82 -15.19 -6.33 -8.32
C ASN A 82 -14.83 -7.23 -7.13
N THR A 83 -15.65 -8.24 -6.85
CA THR A 83 -15.51 -9.12 -5.69
C THR A 83 -14.27 -10.01 -5.78
N GLN A 84 -13.89 -10.45 -6.98
CA GLN A 84 -12.68 -11.27 -7.18
C GLN A 84 -11.42 -10.46 -6.90
N ALA A 85 -11.33 -9.25 -7.46
CA ALA A 85 -10.21 -8.35 -7.20
C ALA A 85 -10.16 -7.91 -5.72
N TRP A 86 -11.32 -7.74 -5.09
CA TRP A 86 -11.40 -7.47 -3.65
C TRP A 86 -10.84 -8.63 -2.82
N ALA A 87 -11.29 -9.86 -3.08
CA ALA A 87 -10.79 -11.04 -2.39
C ALA A 87 -9.27 -11.20 -2.55
N GLN A 88 -8.75 -11.00 -3.76
CA GLN A 88 -7.32 -11.04 -4.03
C GLN A 88 -6.54 -9.95 -3.26
N ALA A 89 -7.05 -8.71 -3.26
CA ALA A 89 -6.41 -7.62 -2.51
C ALA A 89 -6.37 -7.90 -1.01
N VAL A 90 -7.45 -8.48 -0.45
CA VAL A 90 -7.49 -8.90 0.96
C VAL A 90 -6.47 -10.01 1.24
N THR A 91 -6.42 -11.06 0.42
CA THR A 91 -5.43 -12.13 0.58
C THR A 91 -4.00 -11.58 0.57
N ILE A 92 -3.68 -10.73 -0.39
CA ILE A 92 -2.33 -10.16 -0.54
C ILE A 92 -1.98 -9.22 0.60
N ALA A 93 -2.93 -8.40 1.09
CA ALA A 93 -2.72 -7.55 2.26
C ALA A 93 -2.33 -8.38 3.49
N LEU A 94 -3.12 -9.42 3.79
CA LEU A 94 -2.88 -10.29 4.94
C LEU A 94 -1.57 -11.08 4.81
N ASP A 95 -1.24 -11.56 3.61
CA ASP A 95 0.05 -12.22 3.35
C ASP A 95 1.23 -11.27 3.53
N ALA A 96 1.11 -10.04 3.05
CA ALA A 96 2.15 -9.02 3.19
C ALA A 96 2.36 -8.65 4.66
N GLU A 97 1.29 -8.46 5.44
CA GLU A 97 1.36 -8.20 6.89
C GLU A 97 2.01 -9.36 7.64
N ARG A 98 1.62 -10.60 7.34
CA ARG A 98 2.27 -11.81 7.92
C ARG A 98 3.76 -11.85 7.62
N ASN A 99 4.15 -11.57 6.38
CA ASN A 99 5.56 -11.51 5.98
C ASN A 99 6.29 -10.36 6.70
N TRP A 100 5.65 -9.20 6.86
CA TRP A 100 6.26 -8.02 7.49
C TRP A 100 6.41 -8.17 9.01
N ALA A 101 5.60 -9.01 9.64
CA ALA A 101 5.74 -9.39 11.04
C ALA A 101 7.02 -10.23 11.32
N LEU A 102 7.67 -10.78 10.29
CA LEU A 102 8.94 -11.48 10.44
C LEU A 102 10.08 -10.50 10.79
N PRO A 103 11.15 -10.96 11.47
CA PRO A 103 12.37 -10.17 11.66
C PRO A 103 12.93 -9.67 10.33
N LEU A 104 13.54 -8.48 10.31
CA LEU A 104 13.99 -7.80 9.08
C LEU A 104 14.77 -8.71 8.11
N GLY A 105 15.71 -9.52 8.61
CA GLY A 105 16.51 -10.44 7.78
C GLY A 105 15.77 -11.69 7.28
N GLN A 106 14.52 -11.90 7.68
CA GLN A 106 13.68 -13.05 7.30
C GLN A 106 12.51 -12.64 6.41
N ARG A 107 12.23 -11.33 6.27
CA ARG A 107 11.18 -10.82 5.39
C ARG A 107 11.54 -11.13 3.94
N ARG A 108 10.58 -11.62 3.17
CA ARG A 108 10.70 -11.67 1.72
C ARG A 108 10.36 -10.30 1.15
N GLU A 109 11.35 -9.59 0.63
CA GLU A 109 11.17 -8.31 -0.07
C GLU A 109 11.07 -8.51 -1.58
N ILE A 110 10.06 -7.88 -2.19
CA ILE A 110 9.82 -7.82 -3.63
C ILE A 110 10.50 -6.60 -4.25
N VAL A 111 10.50 -5.46 -3.55
CA VAL A 111 11.04 -4.18 -4.02
C VAL A 111 11.90 -3.52 -2.93
N PRO A 112 13.04 -4.15 -2.57
CA PRO A 112 13.81 -3.76 -1.41
C PRO A 112 14.27 -2.30 -1.49
N GLY A 113 13.96 -1.55 -0.43
CA GLY A 113 14.28 -0.12 -0.31
C GLY A 113 13.44 0.84 -1.16
N ALA A 114 12.44 0.36 -1.92
CA ALA A 114 11.51 1.25 -2.61
C ALA A 114 10.67 2.03 -1.58
N SER A 115 10.63 3.35 -1.71
CA SER A 115 9.79 4.21 -0.86
C SER A 115 8.59 4.79 -1.61
N HIS A 116 8.60 4.70 -2.93
CA HIS A 116 7.58 5.25 -3.82
C HIS A 116 7.33 4.29 -4.98
N PHE A 117 6.16 4.42 -5.60
CA PHE A 117 5.86 3.82 -6.89
C PHE A 117 5.05 4.81 -7.72
N LEU A 118 5.08 4.66 -9.04
CA LEU A 118 4.21 5.40 -9.94
C LEU A 118 3.63 4.46 -11.00
N ALA A 119 2.35 4.65 -11.31
CA ALA A 119 1.73 4.13 -12.51
C ALA A 119 2.00 5.11 -13.66
N HIS A 120 2.62 4.63 -14.73
CA HIS A 120 3.10 5.48 -15.83
C HIS A 120 1.98 6.29 -16.51
N ASP A 121 0.76 5.75 -16.51
CA ASP A 121 -0.40 6.36 -17.18
C ASP A 121 -1.14 7.39 -16.32
N ILE A 122 -0.80 7.50 -15.03
CA ILE A 122 -1.58 8.30 -14.08
C ILE A 122 -0.82 9.57 -13.65
N ALA A 123 0.49 9.46 -13.39
CA ALA A 123 1.22 10.53 -12.72
C ALA A 123 2.62 10.77 -13.28
N ARG A 124 3.04 12.05 -13.26
CA ARG A 124 4.38 12.49 -13.64
C ARG A 124 5.07 13.29 -12.51
N PRO A 125 5.31 12.67 -11.34
CA PRO A 125 5.90 13.36 -10.20
C PRO A 125 7.33 13.84 -10.50
N SER A 126 7.82 14.83 -9.76
CA SER A 126 9.18 15.36 -9.90
C SER A 126 10.26 14.32 -9.59
N TRP A 127 9.97 13.39 -8.67
CA TRP A 127 10.86 12.30 -8.26
C TRP A 127 10.84 11.08 -9.20
N ARG A 128 10.16 11.15 -10.36
CA ARG A 128 10.03 10.01 -11.30
C ARG A 128 11.36 9.47 -11.85
N ASN A 129 12.42 10.26 -11.79
CA ASN A 129 13.77 9.91 -12.25
C ASN A 129 14.67 9.43 -11.09
N ALA A 130 14.11 9.14 -9.91
CA ALA A 130 14.87 8.55 -8.80
C ALA A 130 15.39 7.15 -9.16
N TYR A 131 16.22 6.57 -8.28
CA TYR A 131 16.77 5.24 -8.50
C TYR A 131 15.66 4.20 -8.64
N GLN A 132 15.58 3.56 -9.80
CA GLN A 132 14.60 2.51 -10.11
C GLN A 132 15.01 1.20 -9.44
N VAL A 133 14.12 0.69 -8.59
CA VAL A 133 14.29 -0.60 -7.90
C VAL A 133 13.78 -1.73 -8.80
N ALA A 134 12.58 -1.57 -9.37
CA ALA A 134 11.98 -2.54 -10.27
C ALA A 134 10.82 -1.91 -11.05
N THR A 135 10.45 -2.55 -12.16
CA THR A 135 9.16 -2.34 -12.83
C THR A 135 8.39 -3.65 -12.79
N ILE A 136 7.15 -3.63 -12.31
CA ILE A 136 6.29 -4.80 -12.17
C ILE A 136 4.89 -4.42 -12.65
N GLY A 137 4.42 -5.07 -13.71
CA GLY A 137 3.20 -4.62 -14.40
C GLY A 137 3.38 -3.22 -14.99
N ASP A 138 2.43 -2.32 -14.72
CA ASP A 138 2.48 -0.91 -15.16
C ASP A 138 3.09 0.04 -14.10
N HIS A 139 3.58 -0.51 -12.98
CA HIS A 139 4.19 0.24 -11.90
C HIS A 139 5.72 0.23 -11.96
N THR A 140 6.32 1.40 -11.76
CA THR A 140 7.75 1.54 -11.47
C THR A 140 7.96 1.92 -10.02
N PHE A 141 8.75 1.11 -9.32
CA PHE A 141 9.10 1.25 -7.90
C PHE A 141 10.46 1.92 -7.75
N LEU A 142 10.52 2.93 -6.90
CA LEU A 142 11.62 3.89 -6.83
C LEU A 142 12.11 4.08 -5.40
N LYS A 143 13.43 4.22 -5.25
CA LYS A 143 14.10 4.64 -4.03
C LYS A 143 14.34 6.15 -4.08
N VAL A 144 13.29 6.91 -3.73
CA VAL A 144 13.34 8.39 -3.70
C VAL A 144 14.04 8.90 -2.45
N GLN A 145 13.75 8.26 -1.32
CA GLN A 145 14.38 8.52 -0.03
C GLN A 145 14.60 7.21 0.73
N ALA A 146 15.62 7.18 1.58
CA ALA A 146 15.81 6.11 2.55
C ALA A 146 14.79 6.29 3.68
N LEU A 147 14.05 5.23 3.99
CA LEU A 147 13.13 5.19 5.13
C LEU A 147 13.81 4.42 6.25
N ARG A 148 14.03 5.09 7.39
CA ARG A 148 14.57 4.46 8.60
C ARG A 148 13.42 3.77 9.32
N ASN A 149 13.63 2.54 9.77
CA ASN A 149 12.66 1.85 10.61
C ASN A 149 12.68 2.50 12.01
N LYS A 150 11.54 2.98 12.50
CA LYS A 150 11.41 3.50 13.88
C LYS A 150 11.19 2.39 14.91
N ARG A 151 10.79 1.20 14.47
CA ARG A 151 10.44 0.04 15.31
C ARG A 151 11.60 -0.94 15.50
N GLY A 152 12.83 -0.56 15.14
CA GLY A 152 14.04 -1.39 15.22
C GLY A 152 15.27 -0.60 15.64
#